data_AF-A0A9D4ZB72-F1
#
_entry.id   AF-A0A9D4ZB72-F1
#
_cell.length_a   1.000
_cell.length_b   1.000
_cell.length_c   1.000
_cell.angle_alpha   90.00
_cell.angle_beta   90.00
_cell.angle_gamma   90.00
#
_symmetry.space_group_name_H-M   'P 1'
#
loop_
_entity.id
_entity.type
_entity.pdbx_description
1 polymer ?
#
loop_
_entity_poly.entity_id
_entity_poly.type
_entity_poly.pdbx_seq_one_letter_code
_entity_poly.pdbx_strand_id
1 'polypeptide(L)'
;MCRWWAEKLALLLETFLRLPSFLPDSFRAALLQPEQLPLLHSNVAEPLLPHALRICSPEAALSRKQGVPIHPLFKHLAFTLGEWMSSAVFPRAVEYVSGLSGEDHLEDKLNIWSEKIPQLLATLQELMQQVKLHLQVQESLFADLREMLPDTTYRVLEESFITKDGSRIKAQSSSLLDGNLVLLNNVLLYEAQLEHSYMSIKSTRKLVTLVLHDEDGTKAVKSGMLLARDLCKEEMDVSVPAMHLHCMAENIQPLKIMEQILEVLSIEGVKALLGFRSTIGSITEALPPSRSLLLASFLEANKTDVVGTKLTSGGRALAKHVHRSSSGWWGPFSGNDEKKNELALNSISYLIQHACWLNIHHMPPNLFVFEIRVKEGYGARWTADGTQAGVCCPGLPSQFG
;
A
#
# COMPACT_ATOMS: atom_id res chain seq x y z
N MET A 1 -11.12 -3.68 14.88
CA MET A 1 -10.11 -3.58 13.80
C MET A 1 -8.92 -4.45 14.19
N CYS A 2 -8.43 -5.35 13.32
CA CYS A 2 -7.27 -6.19 13.64
C CYS A 2 -6.08 -5.31 14.06
N ARG A 3 -5.35 -5.64 15.14
CA ARG A 3 -4.24 -4.82 15.67
C ARG A 3 -3.22 -4.42 14.60
N TRP A 4 -3.05 -5.26 13.58
CA TRP A 4 -2.18 -5.03 12.44
C TRP A 4 -2.54 -3.77 11.63
N TRP A 5 -3.82 -3.43 11.49
CA TRP A 5 -4.26 -2.27 10.70
C TRP A 5 -3.99 -0.95 11.41
N ALA A 6 -4.13 -0.90 12.74
CA ALA A 6 -3.83 0.31 13.51
C ALA A 6 -2.38 0.78 13.31
N GLU A 7 -1.43 -0.15 13.23
CA GLU A 7 -0.01 0.15 13.00
C GLU A 7 0.32 0.52 11.54
N LYS A 8 -0.54 0.15 10.58
CA LYS A 8 -0.32 0.36 9.15
C LYS A 8 -1.23 1.42 8.53
N LEU A 9 -2.16 1.98 9.29
CA LEU A 9 -3.10 2.99 8.85
C LEU A 9 -2.39 4.25 8.31
N ALA A 10 -1.40 4.77 9.03
CA ALA A 10 -0.63 5.94 8.58
C ALA A 10 0.14 5.64 7.28
N LEU A 11 0.73 4.44 7.16
CA LEU A 11 1.42 4.01 5.93
C LEU A 11 0.46 3.80 4.76
N LEU A 12 -0.75 3.31 5.02
CA LEU A 12 -1.82 3.19 4.03
C LEU A 12 -2.21 4.58 3.51
N LEU A 13 -2.53 5.51 4.41
CA LEU A 13 -2.88 6.88 4.07
C LEU A 13 -1.75 7.56 3.28
N GLU A 14 -0.52 7.53 3.79
CA GLU A 14 0.63 8.14 3.12
C GLU A 14 0.84 7.56 1.72
N THR A 15 0.71 6.24 1.56
CA THR A 15 0.82 5.60 0.24
C THR A 15 -0.32 6.04 -0.69
N PHE A 16 -1.53 6.11 -0.16
CA PHE A 16 -2.73 6.51 -0.90
C PHE A 16 -2.66 7.96 -1.39
N LEU A 17 -2.22 8.89 -0.53
CA LEU A 17 -2.07 10.31 -0.86
C LEU A 17 -0.92 10.59 -1.84
N ARG A 18 -0.01 9.65 -2.05
CA ARG A 18 1.04 9.73 -3.09
C ARG A 18 0.55 9.29 -4.47
N LEU A 19 -0.67 8.77 -4.59
CA LEU A 19 -1.21 8.39 -5.89
C LEU A 19 -1.40 9.62 -6.78
N PRO A 20 -1.24 9.50 -8.11
CA PRO A 20 -1.36 10.63 -9.04
C PRO A 20 -2.67 11.40 -8.89
N SER A 21 -3.76 10.73 -8.50
CA SER A 21 -5.08 11.33 -8.27
C SER A 21 -5.09 12.44 -7.21
N PHE A 22 -4.14 12.44 -6.27
CA PHE A 22 -4.02 13.43 -5.18
C PHE A 22 -2.95 14.49 -5.42
N LEU A 23 -2.11 14.31 -6.43
CA LEU A 23 -1.04 15.25 -6.71
C LEU A 23 -1.58 16.44 -7.50
N PRO A 24 -1.20 17.68 -7.12
CA PRO A 24 -1.48 18.87 -7.93
C PRO A 24 -0.98 18.67 -9.37
N ASP A 25 -1.65 19.27 -10.36
CA ASP A 25 -1.28 19.11 -11.78
C ASP A 25 0.18 19.55 -12.06
N SER A 26 0.70 20.52 -11.29
CA SER A 26 2.10 20.94 -11.32
C SER A 26 3.09 19.84 -10.90
N PHE A 27 2.71 18.96 -9.98
CA PHE A 27 3.50 17.80 -9.53
C PHE A 27 3.37 16.60 -10.47
N ARG A 28 2.18 16.40 -11.07
CA ARG A 28 1.98 15.37 -12.11
C ARG A 28 2.93 15.60 -13.29
N ALA A 29 3.11 16.87 -13.70
CA ALA A 29 4.04 17.24 -14.76
C ALA A 29 5.52 16.97 -14.39
N ALA A 30 5.89 17.10 -13.11
CA ALA A 30 7.24 16.85 -12.62
C ALA A 30 7.56 15.35 -12.48
N LEU A 31 6.61 14.53 -12.03
CA LEU A 31 6.76 13.06 -11.95
C LEU A 31 6.81 12.37 -13.31
N LEU A 32 6.27 13.02 -14.35
CA LEU A 32 6.37 12.56 -15.74
C LEU A 32 7.68 12.98 -16.40
N GLN A 33 8.51 13.80 -15.75
CA GLN A 33 9.88 14.02 -16.22
C GLN A 33 10.77 12.90 -15.68
N PRO A 34 11.48 12.15 -16.56
CA PRO A 34 12.45 11.17 -16.12
C PRO A 34 13.66 11.92 -15.55
N GLU A 35 13.59 12.34 -14.29
CA GLU A 35 14.79 12.73 -13.56
C GLU A 35 15.72 11.52 -13.52
N GLN A 36 16.89 11.68 -14.13
CA GLN A 36 17.97 10.71 -14.11
C GLN A 36 18.36 10.45 -12.65
N LEU A 37 17.81 9.38 -12.07
CA LEU A 37 18.38 8.81 -10.86
C LEU A 37 19.87 8.50 -11.14
N PRO A 38 20.82 8.93 -10.31
CA PRO A 38 22.21 8.60 -10.53
C PRO A 38 22.36 7.08 -10.55
N LEU A 39 22.87 6.57 -11.66
CA LEU A 39 23.24 5.17 -11.84
C LEU A 39 24.29 4.81 -10.79
N LEU A 40 23.83 4.29 -9.65
CA LEU A 40 24.66 3.50 -8.76
C LEU A 40 24.91 2.18 -9.51
N HIS A 41 26.01 2.14 -10.26
CA HIS A 41 26.57 0.92 -10.82
C HIS A 41 26.96 -0.02 -9.67
N SER A 42 26.01 -0.84 -9.21
CA SER A 42 26.34 -2.06 -8.47
C SER A 42 26.66 -3.15 -9.50
N ASN A 43 27.96 -3.34 -9.76
CA ASN A 43 28.49 -4.48 -10.51
C ASN A 43 28.35 -5.77 -9.69
N VAL A 44 27.12 -6.24 -9.53
CA VAL A 44 26.83 -7.61 -9.10
C VAL A 44 25.99 -8.22 -10.20
N ALA A 45 26.57 -9.19 -10.92
CA ALA A 45 25.84 -9.97 -11.91
C ALA A 45 24.73 -10.75 -11.19
N GLU A 46 23.50 -10.23 -11.24
CA GLU A 46 22.32 -11.00 -10.87
C GLU A 46 22.19 -12.19 -11.84
N PRO A 47 21.96 -13.42 -11.34
CA PRO A 47 21.70 -14.55 -12.19
C PRO A 47 20.40 -14.30 -12.96
N LEU A 48 20.47 -14.37 -14.29
CA LEU A 48 19.33 -14.23 -15.19
C LEU A 48 18.22 -15.22 -14.79
N LEU A 49 17.16 -14.71 -14.15
CA LEU A 49 15.95 -15.50 -13.89
C LEU A 49 15.31 -15.87 -15.25
N PRO A 50 14.79 -17.11 -15.42
CA PRO A 50 14.12 -17.54 -16.65
C PRO A 50 13.03 -16.56 -17.10
N HIS A 51 12.77 -16.48 -18.40
CA HIS A 51 11.75 -15.59 -19.00
C HIS A 51 10.36 -15.66 -18.32
N ALA A 52 10.02 -16.80 -17.70
CA ALA A 52 8.79 -17.03 -16.94
C ALA A 52 8.67 -16.24 -15.62
N LEU A 53 9.76 -15.67 -15.13
CA LEU A 53 9.82 -14.84 -13.91
C LEU A 53 9.93 -13.34 -14.22
N ARG A 54 9.58 -12.90 -15.44
CA ARG A 54 9.33 -11.48 -15.70
C ARG A 54 8.08 -11.05 -14.93
N ILE A 55 8.26 -10.78 -13.64
CA ILE A 55 7.30 -10.06 -12.81
C ILE A 55 7.03 -8.75 -13.55
N CYS A 56 5.78 -8.50 -13.96
CA CYS A 56 5.38 -7.17 -14.45
C CYS A 56 5.92 -6.10 -13.51
N SER A 57 6.19 -4.89 -14.02
CA SER A 57 6.58 -3.79 -13.14
C SER A 57 5.66 -3.74 -11.91
N PRO A 58 6.20 -3.49 -10.71
CA PRO A 58 5.41 -3.51 -9.48
C PRO A 58 4.09 -2.74 -9.59
N GLU A 59 4.10 -1.60 -10.31
CA GLU A 59 2.94 -0.76 -10.62
C GLU A 59 1.90 -1.48 -11.50
N ALA A 60 2.31 -2.13 -12.60
CA ALA A 60 1.41 -2.89 -13.46
C ALA A 60 0.85 -4.16 -12.78
N ALA A 61 1.49 -4.61 -11.71
CA ALA A 61 1.01 -5.74 -10.92
C ALA A 61 0.05 -5.32 -9.79
N LEU A 62 0.13 -4.06 -9.31
CA LEU A 62 -0.81 -3.47 -8.36
C LEU A 62 -2.15 -3.12 -9.01
N SER A 63 -2.16 -2.77 -10.31
CA SER A 63 -3.38 -2.44 -11.07
C SER A 63 -4.20 -3.62 -11.58
N ARG A 64 -3.87 -4.84 -11.15
CA ARG A 64 -4.61 -6.02 -11.58
C ARG A 64 -5.84 -6.24 -10.71
N LYS A 65 -6.99 -6.43 -11.36
CA LYS A 65 -8.26 -6.82 -10.72
C LYS A 65 -8.27 -8.27 -10.21
N GLN A 66 -7.25 -9.05 -10.56
CA GLN A 66 -7.07 -10.47 -10.21
C GLN A 66 -5.61 -10.78 -9.81
N GLY A 67 -5.40 -11.98 -9.29
CA GLY A 67 -4.13 -12.49 -8.79
C GLY A 67 -3.94 -12.29 -7.29
N VAL A 68 -2.96 -13.01 -6.72
CA VAL A 68 -2.53 -12.88 -5.32
C VAL A 68 -1.98 -11.48 -5.08
N PRO A 69 -2.38 -10.71 -4.06
CA PRO A 69 -1.84 -9.36 -3.87
C PRO A 69 -0.33 -9.35 -3.62
N ILE A 70 0.34 -8.28 -4.05
CA ILE A 70 1.77 -8.09 -3.80
C ILE A 70 1.97 -7.44 -2.44
N HIS A 71 2.98 -7.92 -1.70
CA HIS A 71 3.38 -7.32 -0.43
C HIS A 71 4.27 -6.09 -0.64
N PRO A 72 4.19 -5.08 0.26
CA PRO A 72 3.35 -5.05 1.44
C PRO A 72 1.87 -4.72 1.11
N LEU A 73 0.94 -5.39 1.79
CA LEU A 73 -0.50 -5.37 1.45
C LEU A 73 -1.14 -3.97 1.53
N PHE A 74 -0.64 -3.08 2.37
CA PHE A 74 -1.15 -1.70 2.45
C PHE A 74 -0.94 -0.93 1.14
N LYS A 75 0.10 -1.25 0.34
CA LYS A 75 0.30 -0.64 -0.98
C LYS A 75 -0.75 -1.12 -1.98
N HIS A 76 -1.07 -2.41 -1.94
CA HIS A 76 -2.14 -2.99 -2.75
C HIS A 76 -3.49 -2.35 -2.41
N LEU A 77 -3.78 -2.19 -1.12
CA LEU A 77 -4.99 -1.53 -0.66
C LEU A 77 -5.08 -0.07 -1.09
N ALA A 78 -4.01 0.71 -0.87
CA ALA A 78 -3.93 2.09 -1.33
C ALA A 78 -4.26 2.18 -2.83
N PHE A 79 -3.64 1.33 -3.65
CA PHE A 79 -3.90 1.31 -5.08
C PHE A 79 -5.36 0.99 -5.41
N THR A 80 -5.93 -0.06 -4.81
CA THR A 80 -7.33 -0.44 -5.07
C THR A 80 -8.32 0.64 -4.61
N LEU A 81 -8.07 1.30 -3.48
CA LEU A 81 -8.87 2.46 -3.05
C LEU A 81 -8.76 3.60 -4.06
N GLY A 82 -7.59 3.81 -4.66
CA GLY A 82 -7.38 4.83 -5.69
C GLY A 82 -8.14 4.53 -6.98
N GLU A 83 -8.16 3.26 -7.41
CA GLU A 83 -8.99 2.81 -8.53
C GLU A 83 -10.48 2.99 -8.23
N TRP A 84 -10.91 2.67 -7.01
CA TRP A 84 -12.30 2.84 -6.61
C TRP A 84 -12.69 4.31 -6.59
N MET A 85 -11.85 5.19 -6.03
CA MET A 85 -12.06 6.63 -6.07
C MET A 85 -12.18 7.14 -7.50
N SER A 86 -11.32 6.65 -8.42
CA SER A 86 -11.28 7.14 -9.80
C SER A 86 -12.45 6.62 -10.65
N SER A 87 -12.94 5.41 -10.38
CA SER A 87 -13.97 4.75 -11.20
C SER A 87 -15.37 4.76 -10.59
N ALA A 88 -15.49 5.07 -9.29
CA ALA A 88 -16.68 4.87 -8.47
C ALA A 88 -17.23 3.43 -8.49
N VAL A 89 -16.43 2.46 -8.94
CA VAL A 89 -16.81 1.05 -9.06
C VAL A 89 -15.86 0.20 -8.22
N PHE A 90 -16.39 -0.85 -7.58
CA PHE A 90 -15.59 -1.79 -6.82
C PHE A 90 -14.44 -2.36 -7.67
N PRO A 91 -13.17 -2.25 -7.23
CA PRO A 91 -12.01 -2.39 -8.10
C PRO A 91 -11.56 -3.85 -8.32
N ARG A 92 -12.34 -4.85 -7.86
CA ARG A 92 -11.97 -6.26 -7.96
C ARG A 92 -12.97 -7.05 -8.78
N ALA A 93 -12.47 -8.03 -9.50
CA ALA A 93 -13.30 -8.94 -10.28
C ALA A 93 -14.07 -9.87 -9.34
N VAL A 94 -15.40 -9.87 -9.47
CA VAL A 94 -16.31 -10.81 -8.80
C VAL A 94 -16.73 -11.87 -9.80
N GLU A 95 -15.81 -12.78 -10.12
CA GLU A 95 -16.04 -13.85 -11.11
C GLU A 95 -16.52 -15.14 -10.45
N TYR A 96 -17.46 -15.82 -11.11
CA TYR A 96 -17.84 -17.19 -10.77
C TYR A 96 -16.70 -18.16 -11.13
N VAL A 97 -16.35 -19.03 -10.20
CA VAL A 97 -15.35 -20.09 -10.42
C VAL A 97 -16.02 -21.43 -10.64
N SER A 98 -15.66 -22.08 -11.74
CA SER A 98 -16.20 -23.39 -12.10
C SER A 98 -15.96 -24.42 -11.00
N GLY A 99 -17.04 -25.06 -10.53
CA GLY A 99 -16.99 -26.11 -9.51
C GLY A 99 -17.00 -25.62 -8.05
N LEU A 100 -17.19 -24.32 -7.82
CA LEU A 100 -17.52 -23.77 -6.50
C LEU A 100 -18.99 -23.35 -6.46
N SER A 101 -19.68 -23.61 -5.36
CA SER A 101 -21.07 -23.19 -5.10
C SER A 101 -21.13 -22.36 -3.83
N GLY A 102 -21.85 -21.22 -3.87
CA GLY A 102 -22.16 -20.40 -2.69
C GLY A 102 -21.14 -19.30 -2.41
N GLU A 103 -21.40 -18.09 -2.91
CA GLU A 103 -20.81 -16.85 -2.40
C GLU A 103 -21.94 -16.02 -1.76
N ASP A 104 -22.49 -16.49 -0.64
CA ASP A 104 -23.57 -15.75 0.03
C ASP A 104 -22.99 -14.60 0.87
N HIS A 105 -23.64 -13.43 0.72
CA HIS A 105 -23.43 -12.13 1.39
C HIS A 105 -22.43 -11.14 0.79
N LEU A 106 -21.68 -11.45 -0.28
CA LEU A 106 -20.80 -10.44 -0.88
C LEU A 106 -21.60 -9.33 -1.56
N GLU A 107 -22.66 -9.67 -2.29
CA GLU A 107 -23.51 -8.72 -3.02
C GLU A 107 -24.18 -7.71 -2.08
N ASP A 108 -24.73 -8.17 -0.95
CA ASP A 108 -25.32 -7.29 0.06
C ASP A 108 -24.29 -6.31 0.65
N LYS A 109 -23.07 -6.80 0.95
CA LYS A 109 -21.98 -5.96 1.46
C LYS A 109 -21.47 -4.98 0.41
N LEU A 110 -21.40 -5.40 -0.85
CA LEU A 110 -21.00 -4.54 -1.97
C LEU A 110 -21.95 -3.35 -2.12
N ASN A 111 -23.26 -3.54 -1.91
CA ASN A 111 -24.22 -2.43 -1.94
C ASN A 111 -23.90 -1.40 -0.84
N ILE A 112 -23.67 -1.85 0.40
CA ILE A 112 -23.32 -0.97 1.54
C ILE A 112 -22.01 -0.22 1.26
N TRP A 113 -20.98 -0.93 0.78
CA TRP A 113 -19.69 -0.30 0.52
C TRP A 113 -19.74 0.66 -0.67
N SER A 114 -20.44 0.29 -1.75
CA SER A 114 -20.56 1.13 -2.95
C SER A 114 -21.36 2.40 -2.70
N GLU A 115 -22.23 2.43 -1.68
CA GLU A 115 -22.90 3.64 -1.24
C GLU A 115 -21.94 4.57 -0.47
N LYS A 116 -21.21 4.05 0.51
CA LYS A 116 -20.46 4.87 1.50
C LYS A 116 -19.01 5.17 1.13
N ILE A 117 -18.29 4.19 0.57
CA ILE A 117 -16.85 4.31 0.33
C ILE A 117 -16.52 5.40 -0.70
N PRO A 118 -17.22 5.52 -1.85
CA PRO A 118 -16.97 6.61 -2.78
C PRO A 118 -17.17 8.00 -2.16
N GLN A 119 -18.15 8.16 -1.26
CA GLN A 119 -18.40 9.43 -0.57
C GLN A 119 -17.24 9.80 0.35
N LEU A 120 -16.75 8.86 1.17
CA LEU A 120 -15.61 9.08 2.05
C LEU A 120 -14.32 9.38 1.27
N LEU A 121 -14.09 8.67 0.16
CA LEU A 121 -12.96 8.91 -0.73
C LEU A 121 -13.03 10.30 -1.38
N ALA A 122 -14.22 10.74 -1.80
CA ALA A 122 -14.45 12.08 -2.34
C ALA A 122 -14.19 13.16 -1.29
N THR A 123 -14.71 13.00 -0.05
CA THR A 123 -14.43 13.91 1.06
C THR A 123 -12.93 14.05 1.33
N LEU A 124 -12.20 12.93 1.36
CA LEU A 124 -10.74 12.96 1.52
C LEU A 124 -10.05 13.66 0.35
N GLN A 125 -10.52 13.45 -0.88
CA GLN A 125 -9.98 14.11 -2.06
C GLN A 125 -10.22 15.63 -2.05
N GLU A 126 -11.43 16.07 -1.73
CA GLU A 126 -11.79 17.49 -1.61
C GLU A 126 -10.98 18.17 -0.50
N LEU A 127 -10.81 17.51 0.64
CA LEU A 127 -9.95 17.98 1.72
C LEU A 127 -8.50 18.15 1.25
N MET A 128 -7.95 17.16 0.55
CA MET A 128 -6.58 17.24 0.05
C MET A 128 -6.37 18.30 -1.02
N GLN A 129 -7.38 18.62 -1.83
CA GLN A 129 -7.31 19.71 -2.82
C GLN A 129 -7.25 21.10 -2.17
N GLN A 130 -7.74 21.23 -0.94
CA GLN A 130 -7.69 22.49 -0.17
C GLN A 130 -6.32 22.72 0.49
N VAL A 131 -5.52 21.67 0.68
CA VAL A 131 -4.16 21.79 1.22
C VAL A 131 -3.29 22.64 0.31
N LYS A 132 -2.71 23.71 0.87
CA LYS A 132 -1.82 24.61 0.15
C LYS A 132 -0.35 24.30 0.37
N LEU A 133 -0.03 23.63 1.47
CA LEU A 133 1.34 23.41 1.89
C LEU A 133 1.54 22.01 2.45
N HIS A 134 2.54 21.30 1.92
CA HIS A 134 3.03 20.04 2.46
C HIS A 134 4.37 20.26 3.15
N LEU A 135 4.44 19.92 4.44
CA LEU A 135 5.67 20.01 5.22
C LEU A 135 6.12 18.62 5.67
N GLN A 136 7.43 18.41 5.66
CA GLN A 136 8.04 17.21 6.19
C GLN A 136 8.78 17.54 7.48
N VAL A 137 8.43 16.85 8.56
CA VAL A 137 8.91 16.99 9.93
C VAL A 137 9.74 15.76 10.28
N GLN A 138 10.83 15.94 11.02
CA GLN A 138 11.60 14.82 11.57
C GLN A 138 10.74 13.89 12.44
N GLU A 139 10.95 12.58 12.30
CA GLU A 139 10.13 11.55 12.96
C GLU A 139 10.08 11.69 14.50
N SER A 140 11.20 12.10 15.12
CA SER A 140 11.26 12.30 16.58
C SER A 140 10.34 13.39 17.10
N LEU A 141 10.00 14.36 16.25
CA LEU A 141 9.05 15.43 16.55
C LEU A 141 7.64 15.03 16.09
N PHE A 142 7.54 14.37 14.94
CA PHE A 142 6.26 13.89 14.40
C PHE A 142 5.57 12.85 15.30
N ALA A 143 6.34 11.99 15.97
CA ALA A 143 5.82 11.02 16.93
C ALA A 143 5.05 11.72 18.07
N ASP A 144 5.64 12.75 18.67
CA ASP A 144 5.00 13.56 19.72
C ASP A 144 3.75 14.27 19.18
N LEU A 145 3.85 14.90 18.00
CA LEU A 145 2.71 15.58 17.35
C LEU A 145 1.51 14.64 17.14
N ARG A 146 1.76 13.37 16.85
CA ARG A 146 0.71 12.36 16.64
C ARG A 146 0.03 11.95 17.94
N GLU A 147 0.73 11.99 19.07
CA GLU A 147 0.17 11.65 20.39
C GLU A 147 -0.65 12.81 21.01
N MET A 148 -0.51 14.04 20.51
CA MET A 148 -0.99 15.27 21.15
C MET A 148 -2.30 15.89 20.59
N LEU A 149 -3.23 15.13 20.00
CA LEU A 149 -4.47 15.69 19.41
C LEU A 149 -5.62 15.88 20.44
N PRO A 150 -6.48 16.94 20.38
CA PRO A 150 -6.63 17.99 19.36
C PRO A 150 -6.45 19.48 19.81
N ASP A 151 -6.11 19.81 21.05
CA ASP A 151 -6.13 21.21 21.54
C ASP A 151 -4.78 21.96 21.49
N THR A 152 -3.76 21.41 20.82
CA THR A 152 -2.42 22.00 20.86
C THR A 152 -2.19 22.98 19.71
N THR A 153 -1.83 24.22 20.03
CA THR A 153 -1.37 25.23 19.07
C THR A 153 0.15 25.20 19.00
N TYR A 154 0.72 25.03 17.80
CA TYR A 154 2.17 24.94 17.62
C TYR A 154 2.73 26.20 16.97
N ARG A 155 3.99 26.55 17.25
CA ARG A 155 4.66 27.70 16.62
C ARG A 155 5.79 27.23 15.71
N VAL A 156 5.65 27.45 14.41
CA VAL A 156 6.76 27.29 13.48
C VAL A 156 7.61 28.55 13.58
N LEU A 157 8.77 28.43 14.22
CA LEU A 157 9.76 29.49 14.36
C LEU A 157 10.91 29.21 13.41
N GLU A 158 11.06 30.00 12.36
CA GLU A 158 12.28 29.94 11.57
C GLU A 158 13.45 30.51 12.38
N GLU A 159 14.26 29.66 13.03
CA GLU A 159 15.49 30.11 13.69
C GLU A 159 16.76 29.68 12.93
N SER A 160 17.40 30.71 12.34
CA SER A 160 18.85 30.99 12.27
C SER A 160 19.74 30.31 11.20
N PHE A 161 20.34 31.11 10.27
CA PHE A 161 21.67 30.87 9.69
C PHE A 161 22.38 32.18 9.24
N ILE A 162 23.72 32.16 9.23
CA ILE A 162 24.69 33.30 9.20
C ILE A 162 25.13 33.69 7.78
N THR A 163 25.27 34.99 7.44
CA THR A 163 26.04 35.47 6.25
C THR A 163 26.81 36.79 6.48
N LYS A 164 27.84 37.05 5.66
CA LYS A 164 28.96 37.98 5.89
C LYS A 164 28.82 39.42 5.34
N ASP A 165 27.73 39.78 4.64
CA ASP A 165 27.78 40.89 3.67
C ASP A 165 26.50 41.76 3.47
N GLY A 166 25.50 41.66 4.34
CA GLY A 166 24.69 42.82 4.76
C GLY A 166 23.69 43.54 3.82
N SER A 167 23.33 43.07 2.62
CA SER A 167 22.50 43.85 1.65
C SER A 167 21.04 43.38 1.47
N ARG A 168 20.01 44.26 1.56
CA ARG A 168 18.54 43.98 1.74
C ARG A 168 17.60 44.07 0.50
N ILE A 169 16.57 43.20 0.37
CA ILE A 169 15.40 43.30 -0.57
C ILE A 169 14.03 42.96 0.15
N LYS A 170 12.85 43.36 -0.37
CA LYS A 170 11.48 43.16 0.21
C LYS A 170 10.72 41.94 -0.37
N ALA A 171 9.87 41.26 0.42
CA ALA A 171 9.17 40.01 0.05
C ALA A 171 7.61 40.09 -0.05
N GLN A 172 7.03 39.28 -0.95
CA GLN A 172 5.59 39.15 -1.30
C GLN A 172 4.81 38.06 -0.51
N SER A 173 5.32 37.54 0.61
CA SER A 173 4.91 36.23 1.17
C SER A 173 3.70 36.20 2.13
N SER A 174 3.19 37.33 2.62
CA SER A 174 2.20 37.34 3.72
C SER A 174 0.77 36.90 3.35
N SER A 175 0.43 36.78 2.06
CA SER A 175 -0.93 36.40 1.62
C SER A 175 -1.13 34.90 1.37
N LEU A 176 -0.05 34.11 1.41
CA LEU A 176 -0.07 32.67 1.07
C LEU A 176 -0.26 31.74 2.27
N LEU A 177 -0.36 32.26 3.50
CA LEU A 177 -0.22 31.43 4.70
C LEU A 177 -1.37 31.55 5.72
N ASP A 178 -2.09 32.67 5.81
CA ASP A 178 -3.19 32.80 6.79
C ASP A 178 -4.44 32.02 6.37
N GLY A 179 -5.01 31.25 7.30
CA GLY A 179 -6.21 30.42 7.08
C GLY A 179 -6.01 29.26 6.11
N ASN A 180 -4.78 29.00 5.67
CA ASN A 180 -4.50 27.94 4.70
C ASN A 180 -4.24 26.60 5.40
N LEU A 181 -4.69 25.52 4.76
CA LEU A 181 -4.48 24.17 5.25
C LEU A 181 -3.05 23.68 4.96
N VAL A 182 -2.42 23.15 6.00
CA VAL A 182 -1.06 22.63 6.00
C VAL A 182 -1.08 21.16 6.39
N LEU A 183 -0.41 20.32 5.61
CA LEU A 183 -0.30 18.88 5.85
C LEU A 183 1.11 18.50 6.28
N LEU A 184 1.25 17.97 7.49
CA LEU A 184 2.51 17.49 8.05
C LEU A 184 2.68 15.99 7.78
N ASN A 185 3.82 15.60 7.20
CA ASN A 185 4.18 14.22 6.88
C ASN A 185 3.10 13.44 6.11
N ASN A 186 2.23 14.14 5.37
CA ASN A 186 1.08 13.58 4.67
C ASN A 186 0.08 12.84 5.56
N VAL A 187 0.00 13.19 6.84
CA VAL A 187 -0.88 12.50 7.81
C VAL A 187 -1.68 13.48 8.66
N LEU A 188 -1.04 14.49 9.25
CA LEU A 188 -1.69 15.42 10.18
C LEU A 188 -2.01 16.75 9.50
N LEU A 189 -3.26 17.18 9.63
CA LEU A 189 -3.79 18.40 9.03
C LEU A 189 -3.88 19.52 10.07
N TYR A 190 -3.41 20.69 9.67
CA TYR A 190 -3.37 21.92 10.46
C TYR A 190 -3.91 23.08 9.65
N GLU A 191 -4.43 24.09 10.34
CA GLU A 191 -4.69 25.42 9.78
C GLU A 191 -3.58 26.37 10.24
N ALA A 192 -3.00 27.09 9.28
CA ALA A 192 -1.98 28.10 9.56
C ALA A 192 -2.64 29.42 9.93
N GLN A 193 -2.21 30.02 11.04
CA GLN A 193 -2.57 31.37 11.47
C GLN A 193 -1.30 32.22 11.54
N LEU A 194 -1.30 33.36 10.83
CA LEU A 194 -0.15 34.26 10.81
C LEU A 194 -0.12 35.14 12.06
N GLU A 195 1.00 35.10 12.79
CA GLU A 195 1.28 36.10 13.82
C GLU A 195 2.21 37.17 13.25
N HIS A 196 1.88 38.44 13.49
CA HIS A 196 2.62 39.60 12.99
C HIS A 196 3.95 39.80 13.74
N SER A 197 4.90 38.88 13.60
CA SER A 197 6.25 39.03 14.16
C SER A 197 7.28 39.11 13.04
N TYR A 198 8.08 40.18 13.05
CA TYR A 198 9.05 40.46 11.99
C TYR A 198 10.49 40.23 12.47
N MET A 199 11.22 39.30 11.84
CA MET A 199 12.68 39.25 11.88
C MET A 199 13.23 38.89 10.49
N SER A 200 13.94 39.81 9.83
CA SER A 200 14.55 39.57 8.50
C SER A 200 15.82 38.75 8.62
N ILE A 201 15.90 37.62 7.91
CA ILE A 201 17.10 36.78 7.81
C ILE A 201 17.38 36.46 6.33
N LYS A 202 18.67 36.39 5.95
CA LYS A 202 19.14 35.93 4.62
C LYS A 202 19.84 34.59 4.75
N SER A 203 19.50 33.59 3.91
CA SER A 203 20.30 32.37 3.75
C SER A 203 19.87 31.52 2.55
N THR A 204 20.79 30.67 2.06
CA THR A 204 20.73 29.87 0.82
C THR A 204 20.40 28.38 1.01
N ARG A 205 19.86 27.96 2.18
CA ARG A 205 19.21 26.65 2.38
C ARG A 205 18.05 26.75 3.37
N LYS A 206 16.86 26.26 2.99
CA LYS A 206 15.63 26.33 3.80
C LYS A 206 15.51 25.16 4.75
N LEU A 207 16.06 25.33 5.94
CA LEU A 207 15.73 24.51 7.09
C LEU A 207 14.93 25.41 8.03
N VAL A 208 13.63 25.14 8.12
CA VAL A 208 12.74 25.86 9.04
C VAL A 208 12.69 25.05 10.33
N THR A 209 12.76 25.68 11.49
CA THR A 209 12.60 24.97 12.77
C THR A 209 11.12 24.98 13.15
N LEU A 210 10.58 23.83 13.52
CA LEU A 210 9.27 23.76 14.17
C LEU A 210 9.51 23.69 15.67
N VAL A 211 8.87 24.58 16.43
CA VAL A 211 9.02 24.66 17.88
C VAL A 211 7.66 24.37 18.52
N LEU A 212 7.60 23.29 19.29
CA LEU A 212 6.44 23.00 20.13
C LEU A 212 6.53 23.91 21.34
N HIS A 213 5.46 24.64 21.60
CA HIS A 213 5.30 25.39 22.83
C HIS A 213 4.43 24.59 23.82
N ASP A 214 4.48 24.98 25.09
CA ASP A 214 3.55 24.51 26.12
C ASP A 214 2.11 25.00 25.83
N GLU A 215 1.12 24.48 26.57
CA GLU A 215 -0.31 24.81 26.38
C GLU A 215 -0.58 26.34 26.45
N ASP A 216 0.23 27.07 27.23
CA ASP A 216 0.15 28.53 27.38
C ASP A 216 0.90 29.30 26.27
N GLY A 217 1.60 28.62 25.36
CA GLY A 217 2.35 29.22 24.26
C GLY A 217 3.63 29.95 24.68
N THR A 218 4.05 29.85 25.95
CA THR A 218 5.09 30.71 26.54
C THR A 218 6.48 30.09 26.53
N LYS A 219 6.60 28.76 26.55
CA LYS A 219 7.91 28.07 26.58
C LYS A 219 8.03 27.06 25.46
N ALA A 220 9.18 27.06 24.79
CA ALA A 220 9.55 25.99 23.87
C ALA A 220 9.77 24.69 24.66
N VAL A 221 8.98 23.67 24.36
CA VAL A 221 9.03 22.33 24.97
C VAL A 221 9.93 21.40 24.15
N LYS A 222 9.87 21.50 22.82
CA LYS A 222 10.67 20.67 21.90
C LYS A 222 10.83 21.38 20.56
N SER A 223 11.92 21.12 19.85
CA SER A 223 12.12 21.62 18.49
C SER A 223 12.56 20.52 17.54
N GLY A 224 12.24 20.68 16.26
CA GLY A 224 12.65 19.77 15.21
C GLY A 224 12.76 20.48 13.86
N MET A 225 13.52 19.89 12.94
CA MET A 225 13.75 20.52 11.64
C MET A 225 12.62 20.17 10.65
N LEU A 226 12.21 21.15 9.87
CA LEU A 226 11.30 21.02 8.74
C LEU A 226 12.05 21.11 7.42
N LEU A 227 11.69 20.20 6.52
CA LEU A 227 11.98 20.31 5.11
C LEU A 227 10.72 20.84 4.42
N ALA A 228 10.70 22.15 4.13
CA ALA A 228 9.65 22.76 3.32
C ALA A 228 10.01 22.59 1.84
N ARG A 229 9.33 21.67 1.13
CA ARG A 229 9.60 21.40 -0.28
C ARG A 229 9.21 22.56 -1.22
N ASP A 230 8.21 23.35 -0.85
CA ASP A 230 7.53 24.22 -1.83
C ASP A 230 7.61 25.73 -1.59
N LEU A 231 8.16 26.20 -0.47
CA LEU A 231 7.88 27.58 -0.02
C LEU A 231 8.59 28.73 -0.80
N CYS A 232 9.64 28.48 -1.57
CA CYS A 232 10.34 29.55 -2.34
C CYS A 232 11.23 28.96 -3.46
N LYS A 233 11.07 29.42 -4.69
CA LYS A 233 12.02 29.07 -5.77
C LYS A 233 13.16 30.08 -5.90
N GLU A 234 13.14 31.16 -5.13
CA GLU A 234 14.08 32.28 -5.26
C GLU A 234 14.69 32.64 -3.91
N GLU A 235 15.96 33.09 -3.95
CA GLU A 235 16.63 33.73 -2.82
C GLU A 235 15.89 35.03 -2.48
N MET A 236 15.30 35.10 -1.29
CA MET A 236 14.61 36.30 -0.82
C MET A 236 15.09 36.65 0.58
N ASP A 237 15.37 37.93 0.80
CA ASP A 237 15.33 38.54 2.14
C ASP A 237 13.89 38.49 2.63
N VAL A 238 13.57 37.55 3.51
CA VAL A 238 12.24 37.49 4.09
C VAL A 238 12.36 37.69 5.59
N SER A 239 11.61 38.67 6.08
CA SER A 239 11.16 38.62 7.46
C SER A 239 10.12 37.52 7.54
N VAL A 240 10.51 36.33 8.00
CA VAL A 240 9.57 35.20 8.01
C VAL A 240 8.69 35.34 9.25
N PRO A 241 7.37 35.54 9.07
CA PRO A 241 6.46 35.61 10.20
C PRO A 241 6.46 34.27 10.94
N ALA A 242 6.42 34.33 12.27
CA ALA A 242 6.13 33.15 13.08
C ALA A 242 4.72 32.66 12.70
N MET A 243 4.60 31.39 12.33
CA MET A 243 3.33 30.79 11.93
C MET A 243 2.82 29.91 13.05
N HIS A 244 1.60 30.15 13.50
CA HIS A 244 0.92 29.22 14.39
C HIS A 244 0.21 28.16 13.56
N LEU A 245 0.42 26.89 13.89
CA LEU A 245 -0.32 25.77 13.34
C LEU A 245 -1.35 25.34 14.37
N HIS A 246 -2.61 25.62 14.09
CA HIS A 246 -3.73 25.14 14.88
C HIS A 246 -4.16 23.78 14.35
N CYS A 247 -4.27 22.78 15.23
CA CYS A 247 -4.68 21.47 14.78
C CYS A 247 -6.14 21.48 14.34
N MET A 248 -6.43 20.87 13.18
CA MET A 248 -7.81 20.70 12.77
C MET A 248 -8.51 19.69 13.69
N ALA A 249 -9.81 19.89 13.92
CA ALA A 249 -10.64 18.97 14.68
C ALA A 249 -10.46 17.51 14.21
N GLU A 250 -10.49 16.56 15.15
CA GLU A 250 -10.17 15.15 14.89
C GLU A 250 -10.98 14.55 13.74
N ASN A 251 -12.26 14.91 13.64
CA ASN A 251 -13.18 14.43 12.60
C ASN A 251 -12.86 14.92 11.18
N ILE A 252 -12.00 15.93 11.04
CA ILE A 252 -11.55 16.49 9.75
C ILE A 252 -10.16 15.93 9.38
N GLN A 253 -9.46 15.24 10.29
CA GLN A 253 -8.15 14.69 10.02
C GLN A 253 -8.19 13.63 8.89
N PRO A 254 -7.29 13.67 7.89
CA PRO A 254 -7.21 12.68 6.82
C PRO A 254 -7.11 11.24 7.34
N LEU A 255 -6.38 11.06 8.44
CA LEU A 255 -6.27 9.78 9.13
C LEU A 255 -7.63 9.29 9.62
N LYS A 256 -8.47 10.18 10.17
CA LYS A 256 -9.80 9.84 10.67
C LYS A 256 -10.75 9.43 9.55
N ILE A 257 -10.67 10.10 8.40
CA ILE A 257 -11.45 9.70 7.22
C ILE A 257 -11.02 8.31 6.74
N MET A 258 -9.71 8.02 6.74
CA MET A 258 -9.20 6.67 6.42
C MET A 258 -9.64 5.62 7.45
N GLU A 259 -9.71 5.95 8.74
CA GLU A 259 -10.29 5.08 9.78
C GLU A 259 -11.74 4.74 9.45
N GLN A 260 -12.56 5.76 9.14
CA GLN A 260 -13.97 5.56 8.77
C GLN A 260 -14.11 4.66 7.53
N ILE A 261 -13.24 4.82 6.53
CA ILE A 261 -13.20 3.93 5.35
C ILE A 261 -12.96 2.48 5.79
N LEU A 262 -11.97 2.23 6.65
CA LEU A 262 -11.68 0.88 7.14
C LEU A 262 -12.77 0.32 8.07
N GLU A 263 -13.44 1.18 8.84
CA GLU A 263 -14.59 0.81 9.68
C GLU A 263 -15.78 0.36 8.84
N VAL A 264 -16.12 1.12 7.78
CA VAL A 264 -17.19 0.77 6.84
C VAL A 264 -16.85 -0.52 6.07
N LEU A 265 -15.60 -0.67 5.62
CA LEU A 265 -15.16 -1.88 4.92
C LEU A 265 -15.17 -3.10 5.82
N SER A 266 -14.91 -2.92 7.11
CA SER A 266 -14.56 -3.99 8.05
C SER A 266 -13.43 -4.89 7.53
N ILE A 267 -13.11 -5.98 8.24
CA ILE A 267 -12.07 -6.91 7.80
C ILE A 267 -12.46 -7.61 6.48
N GLU A 268 -13.75 -7.80 6.25
CA GLU A 268 -14.27 -8.46 5.05
C GLU A 268 -14.11 -7.63 3.79
N GLY A 269 -14.37 -6.32 3.84
CA GLY A 269 -14.16 -5.42 2.70
C GLY A 269 -12.68 -5.22 2.39
N VAL A 270 -11.84 -5.13 3.42
CA VAL A 270 -10.39 -5.12 3.25
C VAL A 270 -9.90 -6.39 2.55
N LYS A 271 -10.39 -7.56 2.97
CA LYS A 271 -10.10 -8.84 2.31
C LYS A 271 -10.63 -8.88 0.88
N ALA A 272 -11.85 -8.38 0.65
CA ALA A 272 -12.43 -8.32 -0.69
C ALA A 272 -11.57 -7.47 -1.63
N LEU A 273 -11.06 -6.31 -1.17
CA LEU A 273 -10.11 -5.47 -1.92
C LEU A 273 -8.76 -6.16 -2.19
N LEU A 274 -8.30 -7.00 -1.25
CA LEU A 274 -7.14 -7.88 -1.45
C LEU A 274 -7.41 -9.08 -2.38
N GLY A 275 -8.65 -9.23 -2.87
CA GLY A 275 -9.06 -10.32 -3.76
C GLY A 275 -9.53 -11.60 -3.07
N PHE A 276 -9.68 -11.59 -1.74
CA PHE A 276 -10.21 -12.74 -1.02
C PHE A 276 -11.71 -12.92 -1.24
N ARG A 277 -12.12 -14.17 -1.14
CA ARG A 277 -13.49 -14.60 -0.91
C ARG A 277 -13.63 -15.12 0.50
N SER A 278 -14.85 -15.07 1.00
CA SER A 278 -15.21 -15.62 2.30
C SER A 278 -16.29 -16.66 2.07
N THR A 279 -16.10 -17.85 2.65
CA THR A 279 -17.03 -18.96 2.61
C THR A 279 -17.25 -19.47 4.04
N ILE A 280 -18.21 -20.36 4.21
CA ILE A 280 -18.34 -21.11 5.48
C ILE A 280 -17.01 -21.83 5.74
N GLY A 281 -16.43 -21.60 6.92
CA GLY A 281 -15.13 -22.15 7.32
C GLY A 281 -13.90 -21.29 6.95
N SER A 282 -14.09 -20.11 6.35
CA SER A 282 -13.01 -19.13 6.16
C SER A 282 -12.46 -18.64 7.50
N ILE A 283 -11.15 -18.42 7.56
CA ILE A 283 -10.51 -17.76 8.70
C ILE A 283 -10.61 -16.25 8.48
N THR A 284 -11.34 -15.57 9.36
CA THR A 284 -11.61 -14.13 9.23
C THR A 284 -10.34 -13.29 9.23
N GLU A 285 -9.48 -13.48 10.23
CA GLU A 285 -8.30 -12.64 10.48
C GLU A 285 -7.04 -13.02 9.66
N ALA A 286 -7.14 -13.99 8.74
CA ALA A 286 -6.01 -14.43 7.96
C ALA A 286 -5.76 -13.56 6.73
N LEU A 287 -4.49 -13.21 6.50
CA LEU A 287 -3.99 -12.45 5.36
C LEU A 287 -3.23 -13.36 4.38
N PRO A 288 -3.14 -13.02 3.09
CA PRO A 288 -2.44 -13.85 2.10
C PRO A 288 -0.94 -13.94 2.40
N PRO A 289 -0.34 -15.13 2.31
CA PRO A 289 1.11 -15.28 2.27
C PRO A 289 1.70 -14.50 1.11
N SER A 290 2.97 -14.13 1.20
CA SER A 290 3.65 -13.40 0.12
C SER A 290 3.84 -14.29 -1.11
N ARG A 291 3.73 -13.71 -2.31
CA ARG A 291 4.01 -14.43 -3.56
C ARG A 291 5.38 -15.11 -3.56
N SER A 292 6.39 -14.47 -2.97
CA SER A 292 7.74 -15.03 -2.85
C SER A 292 7.77 -16.29 -2.00
N LEU A 293 7.05 -16.31 -0.86
CA LEU A 293 6.95 -17.49 -0.01
C LEU A 293 6.23 -18.64 -0.72
N LEU A 294 5.12 -18.35 -1.39
CA LEU A 294 4.34 -19.33 -2.16
C LEU A 294 5.16 -19.97 -3.29
N LEU A 295 5.91 -19.15 -4.03
CA LEU A 295 6.81 -19.61 -5.09
C LEU A 295 7.97 -20.42 -4.52
N ALA A 296 8.59 -19.96 -3.42
CA ALA A 296 9.71 -20.65 -2.80
C ALA A 296 9.32 -22.05 -2.31
N SER A 297 8.19 -22.19 -1.61
CA SER A 297 7.72 -23.52 -1.15
C SER A 297 7.31 -24.44 -2.29
N PHE A 298 6.78 -23.89 -3.38
CA PHE A 298 6.44 -24.67 -4.58
C PHE A 298 7.69 -25.15 -5.33
N LEU A 299 8.78 -24.38 -5.27
CA LEU A 299 10.06 -24.67 -5.92
C LEU A 299 11.04 -25.44 -5.04
N GLU A 300 10.73 -25.67 -3.76
CA GLU A 300 11.57 -26.48 -2.87
C GLU A 300 11.76 -27.89 -3.45
N ALA A 301 12.98 -28.43 -3.32
CA ALA A 301 13.27 -29.79 -3.73
C ALA A 301 12.34 -30.77 -2.98
N ASN A 302 11.74 -31.72 -3.71
CA ASN A 302 10.86 -32.67 -3.07
C ASN A 302 11.67 -33.62 -2.18
N LYS A 303 11.31 -33.71 -0.90
CA LYS A 303 11.95 -34.58 0.11
C LYS A 303 11.52 -36.05 -0.07
N THR A 304 11.64 -36.60 -1.27
CA THR A 304 11.42 -38.03 -1.50
C THR A 304 12.70 -38.83 -1.33
N ASP A 305 12.60 -40.01 -0.73
CA ASP A 305 13.70 -40.99 -0.60
C ASP A 305 14.13 -41.64 -1.93
N VAL A 306 13.61 -41.15 -3.07
CA VAL A 306 13.95 -41.68 -4.39
C VAL A 306 15.25 -41.06 -4.85
N VAL A 307 16.33 -41.85 -4.80
CA VAL A 307 17.67 -41.45 -5.23
C VAL A 307 17.65 -40.99 -6.70
N GLY A 308 18.07 -39.74 -6.94
CA GLY A 308 18.31 -39.19 -8.28
C GLY A 308 17.19 -38.34 -8.87
N THR A 309 16.02 -38.20 -8.24
CA THR A 309 15.01 -37.23 -8.69
C THR A 309 15.37 -35.81 -8.28
N LYS A 310 15.16 -34.86 -9.20
CA LYS A 310 15.31 -33.42 -8.96
C LYS A 310 13.97 -32.69 -9.04
N LEU A 311 12.86 -33.42 -8.95
CA LEU A 311 11.53 -32.81 -8.95
C LEU A 311 11.35 -31.89 -7.75
N THR A 312 10.75 -30.73 -8.00
CA THR A 312 10.30 -29.85 -6.94
C THR A 312 9.00 -30.36 -6.31
N SER A 313 8.63 -29.79 -5.16
CA SER A 313 7.31 -29.98 -4.55
C SER A 313 6.19 -29.77 -5.58
N GLY A 314 6.27 -28.66 -6.32
CA GLY A 314 5.35 -28.32 -7.39
C GLY A 314 5.35 -29.27 -8.58
N GLY A 315 6.53 -29.71 -9.04
CA GLY A 315 6.66 -30.71 -10.11
C GLY A 315 5.96 -32.02 -9.74
N ARG A 316 6.14 -32.46 -8.49
CA ARG A 316 5.46 -33.66 -7.97
C ARG A 316 3.96 -33.47 -7.78
N ALA A 317 3.54 -32.32 -7.28
CA ALA A 317 2.12 -31.98 -7.16
C ALA A 317 1.45 -32.02 -8.55
N LEU A 318 2.07 -31.44 -9.56
CA LEU A 318 1.56 -31.44 -10.93
C LEU A 318 1.46 -32.86 -11.52
N ALA A 319 2.47 -33.71 -11.30
CA ALA A 319 2.48 -35.10 -11.76
C ALA A 319 1.24 -35.88 -11.27
N LYS A 320 0.79 -35.65 -10.03
CA LYS A 320 -0.40 -36.30 -9.45
C LYS A 320 -1.71 -35.85 -10.14
N HIS A 321 -1.74 -34.65 -10.72
CA HIS A 321 -2.96 -34.01 -11.22
C HIS A 321 -3.07 -33.99 -12.75
N VAL A 322 -1.94 -34.00 -13.48
CA VAL A 322 -1.96 -33.91 -14.95
C VAL A 322 -2.81 -35.02 -15.59
N HIS A 323 -2.72 -36.25 -15.07
CA HIS A 323 -3.49 -37.40 -15.59
C HIS A 323 -4.95 -37.42 -15.13
N ARG A 324 -5.30 -36.62 -14.12
CA ARG A 324 -6.68 -36.48 -13.62
C ARG A 324 -7.44 -35.37 -14.35
N SER A 325 -6.74 -34.51 -15.08
CA SER A 325 -7.32 -33.43 -15.86
C SER A 325 -7.55 -33.85 -17.31
N SER A 326 -8.78 -34.24 -17.64
CA SER A 326 -9.16 -34.64 -19.00
C SER A 326 -9.04 -33.53 -20.05
N SER A 327 -9.02 -32.27 -19.64
CA SER A 327 -8.93 -31.09 -20.52
C SER A 327 -7.53 -30.81 -21.07
N GLY A 328 -6.48 -31.43 -20.52
CA GLY A 328 -5.09 -31.08 -20.84
C GLY A 328 -4.63 -29.71 -20.34
N TRP A 329 -5.39 -29.04 -19.47
CA TRP A 329 -5.10 -27.66 -19.00
C TRP A 329 -3.68 -27.46 -18.46
N TRP A 330 -3.16 -28.44 -17.71
CA TRP A 330 -1.81 -28.41 -17.14
C TRP A 330 -0.69 -28.55 -18.17
N GLY A 331 -1.00 -28.86 -19.42
CA GLY A 331 -0.02 -29.12 -20.46
C GLY A 331 0.63 -30.51 -20.41
N PRO A 332 1.54 -30.80 -21.35
CA PRO A 332 2.16 -32.12 -21.50
C PRO A 332 3.24 -32.36 -20.45
N PHE A 333 2.95 -33.19 -19.45
CA PHE A 333 3.92 -33.57 -18.41
C PHE A 333 4.82 -34.73 -18.86
N SER A 334 5.86 -34.41 -19.64
CA SER A 334 6.81 -35.38 -20.21
C SER A 334 8.24 -34.83 -20.22
N GLY A 335 9.23 -35.70 -20.46
CA GLY A 335 10.65 -35.32 -20.46
C GLY A 335 11.35 -35.51 -19.10
N ASN A 336 12.52 -34.87 -18.96
CA ASN A 336 13.33 -34.91 -17.73
C ASN A 336 12.73 -34.03 -16.62
N ASP A 337 13.28 -34.16 -15.41
CA ASP A 337 12.79 -33.46 -14.22
C ASP A 337 12.89 -31.93 -14.39
N GLU A 338 13.90 -31.43 -15.10
CA GLU A 338 14.03 -30.01 -15.41
C GLU A 338 12.83 -29.47 -16.22
N LYS A 339 12.42 -30.16 -17.29
CA LYS A 339 11.24 -29.76 -18.11
C LYS A 339 9.93 -29.84 -17.32
N LYS A 340 9.79 -30.85 -16.46
CA LYS A 340 8.61 -31.00 -15.60
C LYS A 340 8.52 -29.87 -14.56
N ASN A 341 9.64 -29.51 -13.96
CA ASN A 341 9.72 -28.40 -13.02
C ASN A 341 9.45 -27.05 -13.71
N GLU A 342 9.93 -26.87 -14.95
CA GLU A 342 9.63 -25.69 -15.76
C GLU A 342 8.12 -25.56 -16.05
N LEU A 343 7.46 -26.67 -16.44
CA LEU A 343 6.01 -26.69 -16.63
C LEU A 343 5.26 -26.34 -15.34
N ALA A 344 5.70 -26.89 -14.22
CA ALA A 344 5.11 -26.58 -12.91
C ALA A 344 5.30 -25.11 -12.53
N LEU A 345 6.49 -24.54 -12.76
CA LEU A 345 6.76 -23.12 -12.54
C LEU A 345 5.87 -22.22 -13.41
N ASN A 346 5.74 -22.53 -14.70
CA ASN A 346 4.88 -21.77 -15.60
C ASN A 346 3.41 -21.82 -15.15
N SER A 347 2.95 -23.00 -14.72
CA SER A 347 1.58 -23.19 -14.21
C SER A 347 1.32 -22.40 -12.94
N ILE A 348 2.22 -22.46 -11.95
CA ILE A 348 2.03 -21.73 -10.69
C ILE A 348 2.14 -20.22 -10.86
N SER A 349 3.06 -19.75 -11.71
CA SER A 349 3.19 -18.33 -12.05
C SER A 349 1.90 -17.81 -12.68
N TYR A 350 1.30 -18.57 -13.61
CA TYR A 350 0.01 -18.24 -14.20
C TYR A 350 -1.08 -18.18 -13.14
N LEU A 351 -1.21 -19.21 -12.28
CA LEU A 351 -2.22 -19.23 -11.22
C LEU A 351 -2.08 -18.04 -10.25
N ILE A 352 -0.86 -17.74 -9.79
CA ILE A 352 -0.61 -16.59 -8.88
C ILE A 352 -0.97 -15.26 -9.55
N GLN A 353 -0.69 -15.12 -10.84
CA GLN A 353 -0.97 -13.91 -11.60
C GLN A 353 -2.45 -13.75 -11.93
N HIS A 354 -3.16 -14.84 -12.19
CA HIS A 354 -4.49 -14.81 -12.77
C HIS A 354 -5.61 -15.28 -11.84
N ALA A 355 -5.31 -15.70 -10.60
CA ALA A 355 -6.32 -16.15 -9.65
C ALA A 355 -7.46 -15.13 -9.46
N CYS A 356 -8.69 -15.51 -9.76
CA CYS A 356 -9.88 -14.70 -9.54
C CYS A 356 -10.57 -15.03 -8.21
N TRP A 357 -10.13 -16.10 -7.54
CA TRP A 357 -10.62 -16.54 -6.25
C TRP A 357 -9.46 -16.91 -5.34
N LEU A 358 -9.48 -16.40 -4.11
CA LEU A 358 -8.48 -16.63 -3.08
C LEU A 358 -9.19 -16.80 -1.75
N ASN A 359 -8.78 -17.77 -0.93
CA ASN A 359 -9.36 -17.93 0.40
C ASN A 359 -8.37 -18.60 1.35
N ILE A 360 -8.52 -18.31 2.64
CA ILE A 360 -7.91 -19.11 3.72
C ILE A 360 -9.05 -19.74 4.50
N HIS A 361 -9.12 -21.06 4.49
CA HIS A 361 -10.22 -21.79 5.11
C HIS A 361 -9.78 -23.09 5.75
N HIS A 362 -10.65 -23.61 6.60
CA HIS A 362 -10.49 -24.93 7.18
C HIS A 362 -10.71 -26.02 6.12
N MET A 363 -9.86 -27.03 6.17
CA MET A 363 -9.88 -28.25 5.38
C MET A 363 -9.82 -29.46 6.34
N PRO A 364 -10.85 -30.31 6.38
CA PRO A 364 -10.80 -31.53 7.18
C PRO A 364 -9.59 -32.42 6.82
N PRO A 365 -8.98 -33.14 7.77
CA PRO A 365 -9.47 -33.34 9.15
C PRO A 365 -9.08 -32.26 10.17
N ASN A 366 -8.11 -31.37 9.92
CA ASN A 366 -7.74 -30.26 10.83
C ASN A 366 -6.65 -29.35 10.21
N LEU A 367 -6.75 -29.04 8.92
CA LEU A 367 -5.73 -28.26 8.21
C LEU A 367 -6.28 -26.91 7.78
N PHE A 368 -5.56 -25.84 8.04
CA PHE A 368 -5.87 -24.53 7.47
C PHE A 368 -5.04 -24.32 6.22
N VAL A 369 -5.71 -23.88 5.17
CA VAL A 369 -5.11 -23.85 3.83
C VAL A 369 -5.33 -22.50 3.18
N PHE A 370 -4.31 -21.99 2.51
CA PHE A 370 -4.44 -20.88 1.57
C PHE A 370 -4.65 -21.46 0.17
N GLU A 371 -5.75 -21.11 -0.48
CA GLU A 371 -6.10 -21.65 -1.78
C GLU A 371 -6.37 -20.53 -2.79
N ILE A 372 -5.89 -20.73 -4.01
CA ILE A 372 -6.12 -19.84 -5.14
C ILE A 372 -6.71 -20.61 -6.30
N ARG A 373 -7.63 -20.00 -7.04
CA ARG A 373 -8.22 -20.57 -8.25
C ARG A 373 -8.37 -19.53 -9.35
N VAL A 374 -8.20 -19.99 -10.59
CA VAL A 374 -8.59 -19.26 -11.80
C VAL A 374 -10.03 -19.62 -12.19
N LYS A 375 -10.62 -18.86 -13.13
CA LYS A 375 -12.03 -19.00 -13.55
C LYS A 375 -12.41 -20.41 -13.99
N GLU A 376 -11.49 -21.13 -14.62
CA GLU A 376 -11.67 -22.51 -15.08
C GLU A 376 -11.72 -23.52 -13.92
N GLY A 377 -11.47 -23.09 -12.69
CA GLY A 377 -11.51 -23.90 -11.47
C GLY A 377 -10.19 -24.60 -11.13
N TYR A 378 -9.16 -24.48 -11.96
CA TYR A 378 -7.81 -24.91 -11.63
C TYR A 378 -7.19 -24.03 -10.56
N GLY A 379 -6.35 -24.62 -9.71
CA GLY A 379 -5.84 -23.89 -8.56
C GLY A 379 -4.58 -24.48 -7.97
N ALA A 380 -4.10 -23.78 -6.95
CA ALA A 380 -3.03 -24.22 -6.09
C ALA A 380 -3.41 -23.96 -4.64
N ARG A 381 -2.83 -24.76 -3.75
CA ARG A 381 -3.10 -24.70 -2.33
C ARG A 381 -1.81 -24.80 -1.55
N TRP A 382 -1.75 -24.05 -0.46
CA TRP A 382 -0.71 -24.15 0.53
C TRP A 382 -1.31 -24.39 1.90
N THR A 383 -0.49 -24.85 2.85
CA THR A 383 -0.77 -24.61 4.27
C THR A 383 -0.98 -23.10 4.51
N ALA A 384 -1.75 -22.72 5.54
CA ALA A 384 -2.11 -21.32 5.77
C ALA A 384 -0.88 -20.39 5.97
N ASP A 385 0.23 -20.94 6.43
CA ASP A 385 1.52 -20.25 6.56
C ASP A 385 2.32 -20.16 5.23
N GLY A 386 1.85 -20.79 4.16
CA GLY A 386 2.46 -20.77 2.83
C GLY A 386 3.61 -21.76 2.63
N THR A 387 3.89 -22.64 3.59
CA THR A 387 5.14 -23.45 3.61
C THR A 387 5.06 -24.80 2.89
N GLN A 388 3.87 -25.39 2.72
CA GLN A 388 3.72 -26.64 1.98
C GLN A 388 2.72 -26.46 0.84
N ALA A 389 3.09 -26.87 -0.37
CA ALA A 389 2.32 -26.57 -1.58
C ALA A 389 1.72 -27.81 -2.25
N GLY A 390 0.60 -27.62 -2.95
CA GLY A 390 -0.08 -28.59 -3.79
C GLY A 390 -0.88 -27.91 -4.91
N VAL A 391 -1.43 -28.70 -5.84
CA VAL A 391 -2.29 -28.19 -6.93
C VAL A 391 -3.69 -28.80 -6.85
N CYS A 392 -4.68 -28.11 -7.43
CA CYS A 392 -6.10 -28.45 -7.33
C CYS A 392 -6.77 -28.41 -8.71
N CYS A 393 -7.74 -29.28 -8.96
CA CYS A 393 -8.54 -29.32 -10.18
C CYS A 393 -10.02 -29.02 -9.87
N PRO A 394 -10.83 -28.66 -10.88
CA PRO A 394 -12.28 -28.52 -10.70
C PRO A 394 -12.91 -29.83 -10.20
N GLY A 395 -13.82 -29.75 -9.22
CA GLY A 395 -14.66 -30.87 -8.79
C GLY A 395 -13.96 -32.02 -8.02
N LEU A 396 -12.68 -31.89 -7.66
CA LEU A 396 -11.95 -32.93 -6.91
C LEU A 396 -11.53 -32.42 -5.52
N PRO A 397 -11.89 -33.12 -4.42
CA PRO A 397 -11.27 -32.87 -3.11
C PRO A 397 -9.82 -33.35 -3.16
N SER A 398 -8.85 -32.43 -3.23
CA SER A 398 -7.43 -32.76 -3.16
C SER A 398 -6.98 -32.81 -1.69
N GLN A 399 -6.42 -33.93 -1.26
CA GLN A 399 -5.76 -34.09 0.04
C GLN A 399 -4.29 -33.63 -0.06
N PHE A 400 -3.76 -33.05 1.01
CA PHE A 400 -2.30 -32.98 1.20
C PHE A 400 -1.81 -34.41 1.43
N GLY A 401 -0.81 -34.84 0.69
CA GLY A 401 -0.27 -36.18 0.83
C GLY A 401 1.07 -36.34 0.15
#